data_AF-A0A2M7WSF4-F1
#
_entry.id   AF-A0A2M7WSF4-F1
#
_cell.length_a   1.000
_cell.length_b   1.000
_cell.length_c   1.000
_cell.angle_alpha   90.00
_cell.angle_beta   90.00
_cell.angle_gamma   90.00
#
_symmetry.space_group_name_H-M   'P 1'
#
loop_
_entity.id
_entity.type
_entity.pdbx_description
1 polymer ?
#
loop_
_entity_poly.entity_id
_entity_poly.type
_entity_poly.pdbx_seq_one_letter_code
_entity_poly.pdbx_strand_id
1 'polypeptide(L)' 'MTQKNFNVIVGTVFLIVAVAHLLRVFYGWSANVSTFEIPMWWSWVGVLLAGYLSYSGLKSKG' A
#
# COMPACT_ATOMS: atom_id res chain seq x y z
N MET A 1 2.77 18.22 -15.39
CA MET A 1 1.86 17.90 -14.27
C MET A 1 2.12 18.88 -13.14
N THR A 2 1.08 19.31 -12.42
CA THR A 2 1.26 20.10 -11.19
C THR A 2 1.64 19.17 -10.04
N GLN A 3 2.36 19.68 -9.04
CA GLN A 3 2.72 18.90 -7.85
C GLN A 3 1.50 18.32 -7.14
N LYS A 4 0.39 19.07 -7.11
CA LYS A 4 -0.89 18.64 -6.54
C LYS A 4 -1.43 17.40 -7.26
N ASN A 5 -1.51 17.43 -8.58
CA ASN A 5 -2.00 16.28 -9.36
C ASN A 5 -1.09 15.07 -9.22
N PHE A 6 0.23 15.28 -9.17
CA PHE A 6 1.19 14.22 -8.90
C PHE A 6 0.95 13.57 -7.53
N ASN A 7 0.81 14.36 -6.47
CA ASN A 7 0.61 13.86 -5.11
C ASN A 7 -0.70 13.08 -4.97
N VAL A 8 -1.77 13.52 -5.64
CA VAL A 8 -3.06 12.79 -5.66
C VAL A 8 -2.93 11.44 -6.37
N ILE A 9 -2.28 11.41 -7.54
CA ILE A 9 -2.07 10.16 -8.30
C ILE A 9 -1.25 9.18 -7.46
N VAL A 10 -0.11 9.63 -6.93
CA VAL A 10 0.78 8.79 -6.10
C VAL A 10 0.05 8.32 -4.84
N GLY A 11 -0.68 9.19 -4.16
CA GLY A 11 -1.45 8.85 -2.96
C GLY A 11 -2.55 7.81 -3.24
N THR A 12 -3.18 7.89 -4.40
CA THR A 12 -4.19 6.91 -4.85
C THR A 12 -3.55 5.55 -5.16
N VAL A 13 -2.39 5.52 -5.83
CA VAL A 13 -1.67 4.27 -6.09
C VAL A 13 -1.28 3.59 -4.78
N PHE A 14 -0.71 4.33 -3.83
CA PHE A 14 -0.38 3.77 -2.52
C PHE A 14 -1.61 3.33 -1.72
N LEU A 15 -2.77 3.97 -1.91
CA LEU A 15 -4.03 3.51 -1.30
C LEU A 15 -4.40 2.11 -1.79
N ILE A 16 -4.35 1.90 -3.12
CA ILE A 16 -4.66 0.60 -3.73
C ILE A 16 -3.71 -0.47 -3.19
N VAL A 17 -2.42 -0.16 -3.07
CA VAL A 17 -1.40 -1.07 -2.51
C VAL A 17 -1.70 -1.39 -1.04
N ALA A 18 -2.03 -0.40 -0.22
CA ALA A 18 -2.38 -0.60 1.18
C ALA A 18 -3.62 -1.50 1.32
N VAL A 19 -4.65 -1.27 0.51
CA VAL A 19 -5.86 -2.10 0.47
C VAL A 19 -5.53 -3.53 0.04
N ALA A 20 -4.69 -3.73 -0.98
CA ALA A 20 -4.28 -5.05 -1.42
C ALA A 20 -3.58 -5.85 -0.31
N HIS A 21 -2.67 -5.22 0.44
CA HIS A 21 -2.02 -5.87 1.60
C HIS A 21 -3.01 -6.16 2.73
N LEU A 22 -3.95 -5.24 2.98
CA LEU A 22 -4.98 -5.43 4.00
C LEU A 22 -5.90 -6.60 3.64
N LEU A 23 -6.35 -6.69 2.39
CA LEU A 23 -7.12 -7.83 1.89
C LEU A 23 -6.33 -9.14 2.01
N ARG A 24 -5.04 -9.13 1.68
CA ARG A 24 -4.17 -10.31 1.86
C ARG A 24 -4.13 -10.77 3.32
N VAL A 25 -4.04 -9.84 4.28
CA VAL A 25 -4.07 -10.17 5.71
C VAL A 25 -5.44 -10.74 6.12
N PHE A 26 -6.53 -10.10 5.70
CA PHE A 26 -7.89 -10.52 6.06
C PHE A 26 -8.29 -11.89 5.50
N TYR A 27 -7.93 -12.17 4.25
CA TYR A 27 -8.24 -13.45 3.59
C TYR A 27 -7.15 -14.51 3.75
N GLY A 28 -6.00 -14.16 4.35
CA GLY A 28 -4.90 -15.09 4.58
C GLY A 28 -4.25 -15.61 3.29
N TRP A 29 -4.22 -14.82 2.21
CA TRP A 29 -3.63 -15.27 0.94
C TRP A 29 -2.13 -15.55 1.08
N SER A 30 -1.73 -16.79 0.82
CA SER A 30 -0.32 -17.18 0.72
C SER A 30 0.30 -16.54 -0.52
N ALA A 31 1.46 -15.92 -0.34
CA ALA A 31 2.29 -15.46 -1.44
C ALA A 31 3.63 -16.19 -1.35
N ASN A 32 3.91 -17.00 -2.36
CA ASN A 32 5.05 -17.88 -2.45
C ASN A 32 5.91 -17.48 -3.64
N VAL A 33 7.22 -17.40 -3.41
CA VAL A 33 8.23 -17.13 -4.44
C VAL A 33 9.17 -18.34 -4.45
N SER A 34 9.02 -19.19 -5.46
CA SER A 34 9.69 -20.50 -5.52
C SER A 34 9.40 -21.33 -4.25
N THR A 35 10.41 -21.63 -3.44
CA THR A 35 10.29 -22.39 -2.19
C THR A 35 10.10 -21.50 -0.95
N PHE A 36 10.13 -20.18 -1.09
CA PHE A 36 9.99 -19.26 0.03
C PHE A 36 8.55 -18.74 0.15
N GLU A 37 7.91 -19.04 1.28
CA GLU A 37 6.64 -18.41 1.64
C GLU A 37 6.90 -17.05 2.28
N ILE A 38 6.32 -15.99 1.70
CA ILE A 38 6.45 -14.63 2.24
C ILE A 38 5.64 -14.55 3.54
N PRO A 39 6.29 -14.34 4.69
CA PRO A 39 5.58 -14.24 5.97
C PRO A 39 4.52 -13.14 5.99
N MET A 40 3.42 -13.36 6.72
CA MET A 40 2.30 -12.40 6.78
C MET A 40 2.68 -11.05 7.39
N TRP A 41 3.71 -11.00 8.26
CA TRP A 41 4.17 -9.74 8.86
C TRP A 41 4.65 -8.71 7.82
N TRP A 42 5.13 -9.16 6.65
CA TRP A 42 5.48 -8.26 5.54
C TRP A 42 4.28 -7.47 5.03
N SER A 43 3.10 -8.09 5.02
CA SER A 43 1.87 -7.40 4.61
C SER A 43 1.51 -6.30 5.59
N TRP A 44 1.71 -6.50 6.90
CA TRP A 44 1.50 -5.44 7.90
C TRP A 44 2.43 -4.25 7.71
N VAL A 45 3.72 -4.50 7.43
CA VAL A 45 4.67 -3.44 7.07
C VAL A 45 4.21 -2.70 5.80
N GLY A 46 3.75 -3.46 4.79
CA GLY A 46 3.17 -2.90 3.57
C GLY A 46 1.96 -2.01 3.83
N VAL A 47 1.00 -2.44 4.66
CA VAL A 47 -0.17 -1.65 5.06
C VAL A 47 0.25 -0.34 5.73
N LEU A 48 1.18 -0.38 6.68
CA LEU A 48 1.60 0.81 7.41
C LEU A 48 2.32 1.83 6.50
N LEU A 49 3.28 1.36 5.70
CA LEU A 49 4.06 2.24 4.83
C LEU A 49 3.20 2.79 3.68
N ALA A 50 2.47 1.94 2.97
CA ALA A 50 1.61 2.38 1.87
C ALA A 50 0.45 3.23 2.38
N GLY A 51 -0.12 2.91 3.55
CA GLY A 51 -1.15 3.72 4.20
C GLY A 51 -0.63 5.12 4.55
N TYR A 52 0.57 5.22 5.14
CA TYR A 52 1.19 6.51 5.45
C TYR A 52 1.48 7.35 4.19
N LEU A 53 2.03 6.72 3.14
CA LEU A 53 2.33 7.40 1.87
C LEU A 53 1.04 7.84 1.16
N SER A 54 0.00 7.01 1.18
CA SER A 54 -1.32 7.35 0.66
C SER A 54 -1.89 8.56 1.37
N TYR A 55 -1.92 8.53 2.71
CA TYR A 55 -2.41 9.64 3.52
C TYR A 55 -1.63 10.93 3.24
N SER A 56 -0.30 10.84 3.17
CA SER A 56 0.56 11.99 2.90
C SER A 56 0.32 12.60 1.51
N GLY A 57 0.16 11.76 0.49
CA GLY A 57 -0.13 12.19 -0.88
C GLY A 57 -1.51 12.84 -1.03
N LEU A 58 -2.53 12.24 -0.42
CA LEU A 58 -3.92 12.73 -0.49
C LEU A 58 -4.18 13.95 0.41
N LYS A 59 -3.46 14.06 1.53
CA LYS A 59 -3.52 15.23 2.44
C LYS A 59 -2.71 16.42 1.95
N SER A 60 -1.75 16.21 1.04
CA SER A 60 -0.93 17.29 0.49
C SER A 60 -1.85 18.42 0.01
N LYS A 61 -1.79 19.55 0.72
CA LYS A 61 -2.80 20.60 0.71
C LYS A 61 -3.22 20.95 -0.72
N GLY A 62 -4.52 20.87 -0.97
CA GLY A 62 -5.14 21.45 -2.15
C GLY A 62 -5.02 22.96 -2.17
#